data_AF-A0A2N0QGQ4-F1
#
_entry.id   AF-A0A2N0QGQ4-F1
#
_cell.length_a   1.000
_cell.length_b   1.000
_cell.length_c   1.000
_cell.angle_alpha   90.00
_cell.angle_beta   90.00
_cell.angle_gamma   90.00
#
_symmetry.space_group_name_H-M   'P 1'
#
loop_
_entity.id
_entity.type
_entity.pdbx_description
1 polymer ?
#
loop_
_entity_poly.entity_id
_entity_poly.type
_entity_poly.pdbx_seq_one_letter_code
_entity_poly.pdbx_strand_id
1 'polypeptide(L)'
;MFNQPKRYKKFLATTATASLVASAMAPIAASATPTDITNNDHEKGILNPLELGYVTGKADGTFAPNEKITRGQVVLMLGKWAEAQGIEVPADYLEKEYFTDYPSYLTDDNKKYYAL
;
A
#
# COMPACT_ATOMS: atom_id res chain seq x y z
N MET A 1 -40.33 -46.82 -16.63
CA MET A 1 -39.31 -46.43 -17.64
C MET A 1 -40.03 -45.51 -18.64
N PHE A 2 -39.77 -44.21 -18.79
CA PHE A 2 -38.66 -43.34 -18.38
C PHE A 2 -39.17 -41.90 -18.20
N ASN A 3 -38.61 -41.20 -17.19
CA ASN A 3 -38.77 -39.77 -16.91
C ASN A 3 -37.83 -38.95 -17.84
N GLN A 4 -38.38 -38.04 -18.65
CA GLN A 4 -37.61 -37.15 -19.53
C GLN A 4 -37.52 -35.75 -18.89
N PRO A 5 -36.32 -35.19 -18.63
CA PRO A 5 -36.20 -33.88 -18.02
C PRO A 5 -36.34 -32.76 -19.07
N LYS A 6 -37.27 -31.83 -18.83
CA LYS A 6 -37.30 -30.53 -19.53
C LYS A 6 -36.18 -29.66 -18.97
N ARG A 7 -35.10 -29.44 -19.72
CA ARG A 7 -34.10 -28.40 -19.38
C ARG A 7 -33.96 -27.39 -20.51
N TYR A 8 -34.37 -26.18 -20.18
CA TYR A 8 -34.35 -24.96 -20.96
C TYR A 8 -32.92 -24.59 -21.38
N LYS A 9 -32.73 -24.26 -22.66
CA LYS A 9 -31.59 -23.48 -23.14
C LYS A 9 -31.91 -22.00 -22.95
N LYS A 10 -31.06 -21.25 -22.22
CA LYS A 10 -31.00 -19.79 -22.30
C LYS A 10 -29.54 -19.34 -22.16
N PHE A 11 -29.02 -18.79 -23.26
CA PHE A 11 -27.83 -17.95 -23.27
C PHE A 11 -28.15 -16.64 -22.55
N LEU A 12 -27.36 -16.27 -21.54
CA LEU A 12 -27.37 -14.92 -20.98
C LEU A 12 -25.94 -14.41 -20.90
N ALA A 13 -25.66 -13.42 -21.75
CA ALA A 13 -24.44 -12.65 -21.76
C ALA A 13 -24.30 -11.90 -20.43
N THR A 14 -23.26 -12.22 -19.67
CA THR A 14 -22.85 -11.42 -18.51
C THR A 14 -21.94 -10.31 -19.03
N THR A 15 -22.52 -9.12 -19.20
CA THR A 15 -21.80 -7.89 -19.48
C THR A 15 -20.72 -7.68 -18.42
N ALA A 16 -19.47 -7.56 -18.85
CA ALA A 16 -18.35 -7.21 -17.98
C ALA A 16 -18.64 -5.87 -17.31
N THR A 17 -18.96 -5.89 -16.02
CA THR A 17 -18.98 -4.69 -15.19
C THR A 17 -17.54 -4.37 -14.85
N ALA A 18 -16.93 -3.44 -15.59
CA ALA A 18 -15.72 -2.77 -15.16
C ALA A 18 -16.08 -1.96 -13.90
N SER A 19 -15.79 -2.53 -12.73
CA SER A 19 -15.91 -1.82 -11.45
C SER A 19 -14.84 -0.72 -11.43
N LEU A 20 -15.28 0.53 -11.58
CA LEU A 20 -14.44 1.68 -11.27
C LEU A 20 -14.10 1.61 -9.78
N VAL A 21 -12.86 1.25 -9.44
CA VAL A 21 -12.35 1.43 -8.08
C VAL A 21 -12.17 2.94 -7.90
N ALA A 22 -13.25 3.59 -7.45
CA ALA A 22 -13.16 4.94 -6.92
C ALA A 22 -12.42 4.81 -5.57
N SER A 23 -11.09 4.88 -5.61
CA SER A 23 -10.28 5.04 -4.42
C SER A 23 -10.68 6.37 -3.79
N ALA A 24 -11.49 6.32 -2.74
CA ALA A 24 -11.71 7.45 -1.87
C ALA A 24 -10.34 7.83 -1.29
N MET A 25 -9.71 8.86 -1.86
CA MET A 25 -8.56 9.50 -1.24
C MET A 25 -9.08 10.07 0.07
N ALA A 26 -8.91 9.33 1.17
CA ALA A 26 -9.02 9.90 2.49
C ALA A 26 -8.14 11.16 2.51
N PRO A 27 -8.60 12.28 3.09
CA PRO A 27 -7.75 13.46 3.21
C PRO A 27 -6.48 13.01 3.94
N ILE A 28 -5.35 13.07 3.22
CA ILE A 28 -4.04 12.81 3.80
C ILE A 28 -3.91 13.90 4.85
N ALA A 29 -4.10 13.57 6.12
CA ALA A 29 -3.89 14.51 7.20
C ALA A 29 -2.48 15.07 7.00
N ALA A 30 -2.37 16.38 6.79
CA ALA A 30 -1.08 17.02 6.56
C ALA A 30 -0.16 16.63 7.72
N SER A 31 0.90 15.88 7.42
CA SER A 31 1.87 15.48 8.44
C SER A 31 2.52 16.74 8.98
N ALA A 32 2.43 16.96 10.30
CA ALA A 32 3.21 18.00 10.94
C ALA A 32 4.71 17.78 10.64
N THR A 33 5.45 18.86 10.40
CA THR A 33 6.90 18.81 10.22
C THR A 33 7.55 18.23 11.48
N PRO A 34 8.35 17.15 11.38
CA PRO A 34 9.04 16.57 12.52
C PRO A 34 9.99 17.58 13.18
N THR A 35 10.01 17.58 14.50
CA THR A 35 10.75 18.59 15.29
C THR A 35 12.27 18.44 15.18
N ASP A 36 12.76 17.22 14.94
CA ASP A 36 14.17 16.83 14.93
C ASP A 36 14.85 16.92 13.56
N ILE A 37 14.13 17.40 12.54
CA ILE A 37 14.69 17.62 11.20
C ILE A 37 14.80 19.11 10.85
N THR A 38 14.34 20.01 11.72
CA THR A 38 14.32 21.45 11.42
C THR A 38 15.74 22.04 11.46
N ASN A 39 16.12 22.81 10.45
CA ASN A 39 17.40 23.51 10.35
C ASN A 39 18.62 22.58 10.37
N ASN A 40 18.51 21.40 9.76
CA ASN A 40 19.62 20.49 9.53
C ASN A 40 19.64 19.91 8.11
N ASP A 41 20.66 19.12 7.83
CA ASP A 41 20.93 18.51 6.53
C ASP A 41 19.93 17.42 6.11
N HIS A 42 19.18 16.85 7.06
CA HIS A 42 18.15 15.85 6.76
C HIS A 42 16.82 16.45 6.30
N GLU A 43 16.55 17.72 6.61
CA GLU A 43 15.25 18.39 6.43
C GLU A 43 14.67 18.17 5.03
N LYS A 44 15.42 18.59 3.99
CA LYS A 44 14.97 18.51 2.59
C LYS A 44 14.73 17.09 2.12
N GLY A 45 15.56 16.15 2.58
CA GLY A 45 15.48 14.74 2.20
C GLY A 45 14.28 14.02 2.81
N ILE A 46 13.78 14.52 3.95
CA ILE A 46 12.67 13.90 4.68
C ILE A 46 11.35 14.58 4.39
N LEU A 47 11.32 15.91 4.27
CA LEU A 47 10.09 16.66 4.02
C LEU A 47 9.38 16.20 2.75
N ASN A 48 10.11 16.03 1.65
CA ASN A 48 9.51 15.63 0.37
C ASN A 48 8.81 14.25 0.44
N PRO A 49 9.48 13.14 0.82
CA PRO A 49 8.79 11.85 0.93
C PRO A 49 7.73 11.83 2.05
N LEU A 50 7.81 12.72 3.05
CA LEU A 50 6.78 12.86 4.08
C LEU A 50 5.50 13.50 3.51
N GLU A 51 5.64 14.58 2.74
CA GLU A 51 4.54 15.24 2.03
C GLU A 51 3.88 14.32 0.99
N LEU A 52 4.68 13.47 0.33
CA LEU A 52 4.19 12.46 -0.61
C LEU A 52 3.60 11.21 0.07
N GLY A 53 3.70 11.09 1.40
CA GLY A 53 3.16 9.96 2.18
C GLY A 53 3.97 8.66 2.09
N TYR A 54 5.19 8.70 1.52
CA TYR A 54 6.08 7.55 1.41
C TYR A 54 6.70 7.16 2.75
N VAL A 55 6.91 8.15 3.62
CA VAL A 55 7.36 7.97 5.00
C VAL A 55 6.38 8.61 5.98
N THR A 56 6.48 8.26 7.26
CA THR A 56 5.68 8.86 8.34
C THR A 56 6.58 9.13 9.55
N GLY A 57 6.31 10.21 10.27
CA GLY A 57 6.92 10.47 11.57
C GLY A 57 6.39 9.55 12.67
N LYS A 58 6.97 9.68 13.86
CA LYS A 58 6.58 8.97 15.08
C LYS A 58 5.48 9.72 15.81
N ALA A 59 4.78 8.99 16.70
CA ALA A 59 3.70 9.55 17.51
C ALA A 59 4.15 10.68 18.46
N ASP A 60 5.45 10.75 18.79
CA ASP A 60 6.04 11.79 19.61
C ASP A 60 6.40 13.08 18.83
N GLY A 61 6.15 13.12 17.51
CA GLY A 61 6.44 14.27 16.66
C GLY A 61 7.87 14.33 16.12
N THR A 62 8.64 13.26 16.24
CA THR A 62 9.99 13.13 15.65
C THR A 62 10.00 12.25 14.41
N PHE A 63 11.06 12.32 13.60
CA PHE A 63 11.35 11.38 12.51
C PHE A 63 12.43 10.36 12.89
N ALA A 64 13.39 10.78 13.71
CA ALA A 64 14.60 10.06 14.11
C ALA A 64 15.50 9.70 12.91
N PRO A 65 16.06 10.69 12.17
CA PRO A 65 16.81 10.46 10.93
C PRO A 65 18.08 9.62 11.08
N ASN A 66 18.64 9.57 12.29
CA ASN A 66 19.85 8.82 12.62
C ASN A 66 19.55 7.42 13.18
N GLU A 67 18.28 7.04 13.32
CA GLU A 67 17.90 5.72 13.78
C GLU A 67 18.09 4.67 12.67
N LYS A 68 18.53 3.48 13.07
CA LYS A 68 18.64 2.37 12.13
C LYS A 68 17.25 1.92 11.71
N ILE A 69 17.04 1.82 10.40
CA ILE A 69 15.80 1.27 9.84
C ILE A 69 15.94 -0.21 9.50
N THR A 70 14.82 -0.93 9.49
CA THR A 70 14.76 -2.35 9.10
C THR A 70 14.59 -2.50 7.59
N ARG A 71 14.90 -3.70 7.06
CA ARG A 71 14.62 -4.06 5.66
C ARG A 71 13.15 -3.86 5.33
N GLY A 72 12.25 -4.25 6.23
CA GLY A 72 10.82 -4.06 6.05
C GLY A 72 10.41 -2.59 5.97
N GLN A 73 11.05 -1.69 6.71
CA GLN A 73 10.78 -0.25 6.58
C GLN A 73 11.22 0.28 5.22
N VAL A 74 12.39 -0.13 4.71
CA VAL A 74 12.87 0.26 3.38
C VAL A 74 11.89 -0.20 2.30
N VAL A 75 11.45 -1.46 2.36
CA VAL A 75 10.50 -2.04 1.39
C VAL A 75 9.18 -1.28 1.44
N LEU A 76 8.65 -0.96 2.62
CA LEU A 76 7.43 -0.18 2.74
C LEU A 76 7.55 1.20 2.07
N MET A 77 8.67 1.89 2.25
CA MET A 77 8.92 3.19 1.61
C MET A 77 8.96 3.07 0.08
N LEU A 78 9.71 2.08 -0.43
CA LEU A 78 9.85 1.85 -1.87
C LEU A 78 8.56 1.36 -2.51
N GLY A 79 7.80 0.49 -1.85
CA GLY A 79 6.52 0.00 -2.33
C GLY A 79 5.47 1.12 -2.44
N LYS A 80 5.42 2.03 -1.47
CA LYS A 80 4.56 3.23 -1.56
C LYS A 80 4.96 4.13 -2.73
N TRP A 81 6.26 4.34 -2.92
CA TRP A 81 6.76 5.08 -4.07
C TRP A 81 6.41 4.38 -5.39
N ALA A 82 6.61 3.07 -5.48
CA ALA A 82 6.33 2.25 -6.66
C ALA A 82 4.84 2.29 -7.03
N GLU A 83 3.94 2.15 -6.05
CA GLU A 83 2.50 2.31 -6.28
C GLU A 83 2.17 3.70 -6.82
N ALA A 84 2.77 4.75 -6.26
CA ALA A 84 2.60 6.12 -6.75
C ALA A 84 3.16 6.33 -8.16
N GLN A 85 4.11 5.51 -8.62
CA GLN A 85 4.58 5.49 -10.01
C GLN A 85 3.67 4.66 -10.94
N GLY A 86 2.61 4.05 -10.43
CA GLY A 86 1.71 3.19 -11.19
C GLY A 86 2.27 1.79 -11.46
N ILE A 87 3.24 1.33 -10.67
CA ILE A 87 3.71 -0.06 -10.72
C ILE A 87 2.59 -0.96 -10.18
N GLU A 88 2.22 -1.97 -10.95
CA GLU A 88 1.11 -2.85 -10.62
C GLU A 88 1.44 -3.77 -9.45
N VAL A 89 0.56 -3.78 -8.44
CA VAL A 89 0.63 -4.71 -7.32
C VAL A 89 0.26 -6.12 -7.82
N PRO A 90 1.07 -7.14 -7.53
CA PRO A 90 0.71 -8.53 -7.83
C PRO A 90 -0.63 -8.91 -7.19
N ALA A 91 -1.53 -9.54 -7.95
CA ALA A 91 -2.85 -9.92 -7.45
C ALA A 91 -2.80 -10.96 -6.30
N ASP A 92 -1.69 -11.70 -6.19
CA ASP A 92 -1.41 -12.71 -5.18
C ASP A 92 -0.73 -12.17 -3.92
N TYR A 93 -0.67 -10.83 -3.73
CA TYR A 93 0.05 -10.21 -2.59
C TYR A 93 -0.44 -10.62 -1.19
N LEU A 94 -1.67 -11.13 -1.07
CA LEU A 94 -2.22 -11.66 0.20
C LEU A 94 -1.95 -13.15 0.39
N GLU A 95 -1.71 -13.88 -0.70
CA GLU A 95 -1.53 -15.33 -0.70
C GLU A 95 -0.05 -15.72 -0.64
N LYS A 96 0.82 -14.88 -1.19
CA LYS A 96 2.26 -15.11 -1.28
C LYS A 96 3.03 -14.25 -0.30
N GLU A 97 3.84 -14.89 0.53
CA GLU A 97 4.81 -14.23 1.39
C GLU A 97 6.09 -13.91 0.59
N TYR A 98 6.36 -12.62 0.38
CA TYR A 98 7.55 -12.12 -0.33
C TYR A 98 8.77 -11.98 0.58
N PHE A 99 8.54 -11.84 1.89
CA PHE A 99 9.57 -11.70 2.91
C PHE A 99 9.36 -12.73 4.03
N THR A 100 10.43 -13.13 4.70
CA THR A 100 10.34 -13.99 5.89
C THR A 100 10.24 -13.18 7.18
N ASP A 101 10.59 -11.90 7.12
CA ASP A 101 10.79 -10.97 8.22
C ASP A 101 9.83 -9.77 8.12
N TYR A 102 8.53 -10.05 8.05
CA TYR A 102 7.52 -9.01 8.06
C TYR A 102 7.47 -8.27 9.41
N PRO A 103 7.35 -6.93 9.40
CA PRO A 103 7.21 -6.19 10.63
C PRO A 103 5.87 -6.51 11.31
N SER A 104 5.85 -6.51 12.64
CA SER A 104 4.66 -6.83 13.44
C SER A 104 3.50 -5.83 13.27
N TYR A 105 3.79 -4.63 12.78
CA TYR A 105 2.80 -3.58 12.50
C TYR A 105 2.24 -3.63 11.06
N LEU A 106 2.55 -4.69 10.30
CA LEU A 106 2.02 -4.86 8.96
C LEU A 106 0.53 -5.22 9.01
N THR A 107 -0.28 -4.49 8.23
CA THR A 107 -1.69 -4.80 7.98
C THR A 107 -1.84 -5.45 6.62
N ASP A 108 -2.95 -6.17 6.39
CA ASP A 108 -3.23 -6.75 5.07
C ASP A 108 -3.26 -5.68 3.97
N ASP A 109 -3.77 -4.48 4.28
CA ASP A 109 -3.77 -3.34 3.36
C ASP A 109 -2.37 -2.86 2.96
N ASN A 110 -1.38 -3.01 3.84
CA ASN A 110 0.00 -2.57 3.61
C ASN A 110 0.90 -3.71 3.09
N LYS A 111 0.46 -4.98 3.12
CA LYS A 111 1.20 -6.12 2.55
C LYS A 111 1.49 -5.93 1.06
N LYS A 112 0.61 -5.26 0.32
CA LYS A 112 0.80 -4.95 -1.10
C LYS A 112 2.14 -4.27 -1.40
N TYR A 113 2.61 -3.40 -0.50
CA TYR A 113 3.87 -2.68 -0.69
C TYR A 113 5.10 -3.58 -0.60
N TYR A 114 4.96 -4.76 0.00
CA TYR A 114 6.03 -5.75 0.08
C TYR A 114 6.03 -6.71 -1.11
N ALA A 115 5.03 -6.61 -1.99
CA ALA A 115 4.94 -7.38 -3.22
C ALA A 115 5.42 -6.59 -4.46
N LEU A 116 5.68 -5.28 -4.29
CA LEU A 116 6.22 -4.37 -5.30
C LEU A 116 7.75 -4.35 -5.27
#